data_AF-I1CL85-F1
#
_entry.id   AF-I1CL85-F1
#
_cell.length_a   1.000
_cell.length_b   1.000
_cell.length_c   1.000
_cell.angle_alpha   90.00
_cell.angle_beta   90.00
_cell.angle_gamma   90.00
#
_symmetry.space_group_name_H-M   'P 1'
#
loop_
_entity.id
_entity.type
_entity.pdbx_description
1 polymer ?
#
loop_
_entity_poly.entity_id
_entity_poly.type
_entity_poly.pdbx_seq_one_letter_code
_entity_poly.pdbx_strand_id
1 'polypeptide(L)'
;MTTALSSPPVLPEHVKKPMEEEFKKTIESINAFIEKIQKQFDAVKEKITKLPAKGDNARREEIKSELAEIREKQAELKKSRKAVYEQLDALNESIRKKVSVVKGFQSKIPYRSTEEVDDRIAELERKIEAGVRIVEEKKMLQEISLLKRNRLSFEDIDQQQTEIDRERAIYDELKKNIDDSEAKKLSDRYEQLDAEFKEIHGDQTKQREARNKLYDERTRLKGLLDEEYNKLRTLRDEHRKNNDEYYAFVRKLREYKKEQEQLRKVQEENEKRQEAAKQELELASLPAFENEIALCDNLVIFLESFTSSGAKSDTISGGNVNEIENAFEGMVIKKRDDDVFFAGGNKKKQNKNKEPAAKENKKSDALKLPLATMENFFDIKVTVPTKISEIPATIQKLKERKEYFIKEQPKVTEANKKKAEERIQALLKAEEEENKEEES
;
A
#
# COMPACT_ATOMS: atom_id res chain seq x y z
N MET A 1 25.06 23.17 -36.52
CA MET A 1 23.76 22.51 -36.24
C MET A 1 23.06 23.30 -35.15
N THR A 2 21.77 23.58 -35.29
CA THR A 2 20.97 24.25 -34.24
C THR A 2 20.91 23.33 -33.02
N THR A 3 21.77 23.59 -32.03
CA THR A 3 21.66 22.98 -30.71
C THR A 3 20.39 23.49 -30.07
N ALA A 4 19.31 22.72 -30.24
CA ALA A 4 18.06 22.97 -29.55
C ALA A 4 18.36 22.94 -28.05
N LEU A 5 18.30 24.11 -27.40
CA LEU A 5 18.31 24.18 -25.95
C LEU A 5 17.17 23.30 -25.44
N SER A 6 17.55 22.14 -24.90
CA SER A 6 16.66 21.27 -24.16
C SER A 6 15.89 22.12 -23.15
N SER A 7 14.56 22.06 -23.18
CA SER A 7 13.71 22.80 -22.27
C SER A 7 13.99 22.35 -20.83
N PRO A 8 14.09 23.27 -19.85
CA PRO A 8 14.37 22.89 -18.47
C PRO A 8 13.30 21.91 -17.97
N PRO A 9 13.69 20.82 -17.29
CA PRO A 9 12.72 19.88 -16.74
C PRO A 9 11.85 20.62 -15.71
N VAL A 10 10.53 20.57 -15.88
CA VAL A 10 9.54 21.15 -14.97
C VAL A 10 9.03 20.08 -14.01
N LEU A 11 9.00 20.40 -12.72
CA LEU A 11 8.49 19.50 -11.69
C LEU A 11 6.97 19.39 -11.89
N PRO A 12 6.40 18.17 -12.02
CA PRO A 12 4.95 18.03 -12.07
C PRO A 12 4.31 18.57 -10.77
N GLU A 13 3.24 19.36 -10.86
CA GLU A 13 2.62 20.05 -9.71
C GLU A 13 2.14 19.12 -8.58
N HIS A 14 1.94 17.83 -8.87
CA HIS A 14 1.54 16.81 -7.90
C HIS A 14 2.70 16.27 -7.05
N VAL A 15 3.95 16.45 -7.49
CA VAL A 15 5.13 15.89 -6.82
C VAL A 15 5.70 16.91 -5.85
N LYS A 16 5.27 16.86 -4.58
CA LYS A 16 5.83 17.69 -3.50
C LYS A 16 7.01 16.96 -2.85
N LYS A 17 7.94 17.73 -2.27
CA LYS A 17 9.05 17.18 -1.47
C LYS A 17 8.45 16.24 -0.41
N PRO A 18 8.87 14.97 -0.34
CA PRO A 18 8.31 14.00 0.59
C PRO A 18 8.43 14.49 2.03
N MET A 19 7.29 14.68 2.71
CA MET A 19 7.25 15.04 4.13
C MET A 19 7.41 13.78 4.98
N GLU A 20 8.66 13.32 5.11
CA GLU A 20 8.98 12.04 5.76
C GLU A 20 8.48 11.93 7.21
N GLU A 21 8.40 13.04 7.95
CA GLU A 21 7.94 13.05 9.34
C GLU A 21 6.43 12.81 9.45
N GLU A 22 5.62 13.39 8.56
CA GLU A 22 4.17 13.17 8.53
C GLU A 22 3.85 11.74 8.09
N PHE A 23 4.60 11.22 7.12
CA PHE A 23 4.49 9.83 6.68
C PHE A 23 4.86 8.83 7.78
N LYS A 24 5.93 9.09 8.55
CA LYS A 24 6.30 8.25 9.70
C LYS A 24 5.22 8.27 10.79
N LYS A 25 4.70 9.46 11.13
CA LYS A 25 3.61 9.61 12.12
C LYS A 25 2.33 8.89 11.69
N THR A 26 1.95 8.97 10.42
CA THR A 26 0.76 8.27 9.91
C THR A 26 0.95 6.76 9.93
N ILE A 27 2.11 6.24 9.53
CA ILE A 27 2.44 4.81 9.65
C ILE A 27 2.40 4.33 11.11
N GLU A 28 3.00 5.07 12.04
CA GLU A 28 2.99 4.72 13.46
C GLU A 28 1.56 4.66 14.01
N SER A 29 0.71 5.63 13.64
CA SER A 29 -0.70 5.64 14.05
C SER A 29 -1.48 4.43 13.53
N ILE A 30 -1.27 4.05 12.27
CA ILE A 30 -1.92 2.89 11.64
C ILE A 30 -1.40 1.59 12.25
N ASN A 31 -0.09 1.46 12.45
CA ASN A 31 0.51 0.30 13.10
C ASN A 31 -0.02 0.12 14.53
N ALA A 32 -0.13 1.20 15.31
CA ALA A 32 -0.70 1.14 16.65
C ALA A 32 -2.18 0.69 16.65
N PHE A 33 -2.95 1.05 15.63
CA PHE A 33 -4.32 0.60 15.46
C PHE A 33 -4.40 -0.87 15.01
N ILE A 34 -3.54 -1.29 14.08
CA ILE A 34 -3.38 -2.70 13.68
C ILE A 34 -3.04 -3.57 14.90
N GLU A 35 -2.08 -3.16 15.75
CA GLU A 35 -1.73 -3.90 16.96
C GLU A 35 -2.90 -4.05 17.93
N LYS A 36 -3.71 -3.00 18.09
CA LYS A 36 -4.91 -3.05 18.94
C LYS A 36 -5.95 -4.04 18.39
N ILE A 37 -6.24 -3.97 17.09
CA ILE A 37 -7.17 -4.90 16.43
C ILE A 37 -6.63 -6.32 16.48
N GLN A 38 -5.34 -6.51 16.27
CA GLN A 38 -4.69 -7.81 16.26
C GLN A 38 -4.76 -8.48 17.63
N LYS A 39 -4.51 -7.74 18.73
CA LYS A 39 -4.72 -8.23 20.10
C LYS A 39 -6.17 -8.66 20.35
N GLN A 40 -7.14 -7.89 19.86
CA GLN A 40 -8.56 -8.26 19.97
C GLN A 40 -8.88 -9.50 19.12
N PHE A 41 -8.33 -9.59 17.91
CA PHE A 41 -8.52 -10.71 17.01
C PHE A 41 -7.94 -12.01 17.59
N ASP A 42 -6.73 -11.95 18.14
CA ASP A 42 -6.09 -13.10 18.77
C ASP A 42 -6.85 -13.53 20.03
N ALA A 43 -7.34 -12.59 20.83
CA ALA A 43 -8.20 -12.90 21.99
C ALA A 43 -9.51 -13.60 21.56
N VAL A 44 -10.16 -13.15 20.48
CA VAL A 44 -11.37 -13.82 19.94
C VAL A 44 -11.01 -15.19 19.35
N LYS A 45 -9.88 -15.31 18.66
CA LYS A 45 -9.39 -16.58 18.09
C LYS A 45 -9.12 -17.60 19.19
N GLU A 46 -8.50 -17.19 20.30
CA GLU A 46 -8.31 -18.05 21.47
C GLU A 46 -9.62 -18.47 22.13
N LYS A 47 -10.60 -17.55 22.21
CA LYS A 47 -11.94 -17.92 22.70
C LYS A 47 -12.57 -18.98 21.79
N ILE A 48 -12.40 -18.86 20.48
CA ILE A 48 -12.89 -19.85 19.50
C ILE A 48 -12.19 -21.20 19.64
N THR A 49 -10.86 -21.23 19.83
CA THR A 49 -10.14 -22.50 19.99
C THR A 49 -10.46 -23.21 21.30
N LYS A 50 -10.79 -22.45 22.35
CA LYS A 50 -11.25 -22.97 23.65
C LYS A 50 -12.70 -23.45 23.64
N LEU A 51 -13.48 -23.16 22.59
CA LEU A 51 -14.85 -23.68 22.49
C LEU A 51 -14.81 -25.19 22.35
N PRO A 52 -15.68 -25.94 23.06
CA PRO A 52 -15.69 -27.39 22.97
C PRO A 52 -15.91 -27.85 21.52
N ALA A 53 -15.49 -29.06 21.19
CA ALA A 53 -15.84 -29.65 19.90
C ALA A 53 -17.37 -29.70 19.74
N LYS A 54 -17.85 -29.86 18.50
CA LYS A 54 -19.28 -29.94 18.18
C LYS A 54 -19.90 -31.04 19.06
N GLY A 55 -20.80 -30.66 19.98
CA GLY A 55 -21.35 -31.59 20.98
C GLY A 55 -22.06 -32.76 20.33
N ASP A 56 -22.02 -33.91 21.00
CA ASP A 56 -22.67 -35.14 20.55
C ASP A 56 -24.17 -34.92 20.45
N ASN A 57 -24.68 -34.94 19.22
CA ASN A 57 -26.11 -34.85 18.94
C ASN A 57 -26.82 -36.20 19.08
N ALA A 58 -26.11 -37.27 19.46
CA ALA A 58 -26.64 -38.63 19.59
C ALA A 58 -27.86 -38.66 20.51
N ARG A 59 -27.72 -38.15 21.74
CA ARG A 59 -28.83 -38.10 22.71
C ARG A 59 -30.05 -37.32 22.21
N ARG A 60 -29.83 -36.23 21.46
CA ARG A 60 -30.92 -35.43 20.88
C ARG A 60 -31.68 -36.20 19.80
N GLU A 61 -30.97 -36.91 18.94
CA GLU A 61 -31.59 -37.72 17.89
C GLU A 61 -32.28 -38.96 18.49
N GLU A 62 -31.71 -39.58 19.53
CA GLU A 62 -32.36 -40.64 20.32
C GLU A 62 -33.69 -40.18 20.93
N ILE A 63 -33.70 -39.03 21.63
CA ILE A 63 -34.92 -38.48 22.22
C ILE A 63 -35.96 -38.17 21.14
N LYS A 64 -35.55 -37.67 19.96
CA LYS A 64 -36.48 -37.45 18.85
C LYS A 64 -37.08 -38.75 18.34
N SER A 65 -36.28 -39.81 18.19
CA SER A 65 -36.82 -41.13 17.81
C SER A 65 -37.79 -41.66 18.87
N GLU A 66 -37.44 -41.59 20.16
CA GLU A 66 -38.32 -42.03 21.24
C GLU A 66 -39.63 -41.21 21.29
N LEU A 67 -39.55 -39.89 21.12
CA LEU A 67 -40.74 -39.03 21.03
C LEU A 67 -41.61 -39.37 19.81
N ALA A 68 -41.00 -39.70 18.67
CA ALA A 68 -41.74 -40.12 17.47
C ALA A 68 -42.45 -41.45 17.69
N GLU A 69 -41.76 -42.45 18.26
CA GLU A 69 -42.35 -43.74 18.61
C GLU A 69 -43.48 -43.61 19.64
N ILE A 70 -43.32 -42.75 20.66
CA ILE A 70 -44.37 -42.50 21.65
C ILE A 70 -45.58 -41.84 21.00
N ARG A 71 -45.38 -40.88 20.08
CA ARG A 71 -46.49 -40.26 19.34
C ARG A 71 -47.23 -41.27 18.47
N GLU A 72 -46.52 -42.18 17.82
CA GLU A 72 -47.13 -43.26 17.03
C GLU A 72 -47.95 -44.19 17.92
N LYS A 73 -47.38 -44.68 19.03
CA LYS A 73 -48.09 -45.50 20.03
C LYS A 73 -49.31 -44.79 20.62
N GLN A 74 -49.20 -43.50 20.93
CA GLN A 74 -50.33 -42.69 21.40
C GLN A 74 -51.41 -42.54 20.33
N ALA A 75 -51.05 -42.37 19.06
CA ALA A 75 -52.00 -42.30 17.95
C ALA A 75 -52.72 -43.64 17.72
N GLU A 76 -51.99 -44.76 17.79
CA GLU A 76 -52.55 -46.11 17.70
C GLU A 76 -53.50 -46.42 18.85
N LEU A 77 -53.10 -46.14 20.09
CA LEU A 77 -53.95 -46.29 21.29
C LEU A 77 -55.20 -45.41 21.20
N LYS A 78 -55.06 -44.18 20.68
CA LYS A 78 -56.21 -43.30 20.46
C LYS A 78 -57.16 -43.87 19.40
N LYS A 79 -56.63 -44.45 18.33
CA LYS A 79 -57.43 -45.09 17.27
C LYS A 79 -58.15 -46.34 17.78
N SER A 80 -57.47 -47.21 18.51
CA SER A 80 -58.06 -48.41 19.11
C SER A 80 -59.13 -48.04 20.13
N ARG A 81 -58.85 -47.08 21.04
CA ARG A 81 -59.82 -46.58 22.02
C ARG A 81 -61.04 -45.96 21.33
N LYS A 82 -60.85 -45.19 20.26
CA LYS A 82 -61.99 -44.62 19.49
C LYS A 82 -62.88 -45.73 18.91
N ALA A 83 -62.28 -46.77 18.33
CA ALA A 83 -63.03 -47.91 17.79
C ALA A 83 -63.80 -48.67 18.89
N VAL A 84 -63.19 -48.87 20.06
CA VAL A 84 -63.86 -49.49 21.21
C VAL A 84 -65.02 -48.64 21.71
N TYR A 85 -64.86 -47.31 21.81
CA TYR A 85 -65.97 -46.42 22.19
C TYR A 85 -67.10 -46.42 21.16
N GLU A 86 -66.79 -46.42 19.86
CA GLU A 86 -67.81 -46.54 18.80
C GLU A 86 -68.59 -47.86 18.90
N GLN A 87 -67.92 -48.97 19.22
CA GLN A 87 -68.57 -50.26 19.47
C GLN A 87 -69.43 -50.23 20.74
N LEU A 88 -68.91 -49.61 21.80
CA LEU A 88 -69.58 -49.49 23.10
C LEU A 88 -70.85 -48.62 22.99
N ASP A 89 -70.80 -47.54 22.21
CA ASP A 89 -71.95 -46.68 21.90
C ASP A 89 -72.99 -47.42 21.04
N ALA A 90 -72.56 -48.15 20.00
CA ALA A 90 -73.46 -48.94 19.17
C ALA A 90 -74.19 -50.04 19.97
N LEU A 91 -73.47 -50.72 20.86
CA LEU A 91 -74.01 -51.77 21.73
C LEU A 91 -74.98 -51.17 22.76
N ASN A 92 -74.63 -50.03 23.36
CA ASN A 92 -75.55 -49.28 24.24
C ASN A 92 -76.83 -48.86 23.51
N GLU A 93 -76.73 -48.40 22.27
CA GLU A 93 -77.90 -48.00 21.47
C GLU A 93 -78.78 -49.22 21.14
N SER A 94 -78.17 -50.36 20.79
CA SER A 94 -78.88 -51.64 20.57
C SER A 94 -79.61 -52.09 21.82
N ILE A 95 -78.92 -52.15 22.97
CA ILE A 95 -79.51 -52.52 24.26
C ILE A 95 -80.68 -51.58 24.59
N ARG A 96 -80.51 -50.27 24.42
CA ARG A 96 -81.59 -49.29 24.67
C ARG A 96 -82.81 -49.53 23.79
N LYS A 97 -82.61 -49.80 22.49
CA LYS A 97 -83.70 -50.12 21.55
C LYS A 97 -84.44 -51.40 21.98
N LYS A 98 -83.72 -52.50 22.23
CA LYS A 98 -84.32 -53.78 22.66
C LYS A 98 -85.02 -53.66 24.01
N VAL A 99 -84.42 -52.99 24.99
CA VAL A 99 -85.05 -52.72 26.30
C VAL A 99 -86.34 -51.91 26.14
N SER A 100 -86.36 -50.92 25.25
CA SER A 100 -87.59 -50.15 24.95
C SER A 100 -88.67 -51.02 24.32
N VAL A 101 -88.31 -51.96 23.45
CA VAL A 101 -89.25 -52.91 22.83
C VAL A 101 -89.82 -53.84 23.91
N VAL A 102 -88.96 -54.49 24.71
CA VAL A 102 -89.38 -55.38 25.81
C VAL A 102 -90.31 -54.65 26.79
N LYS A 103 -89.96 -53.44 27.24
CA LYS A 103 -90.82 -52.62 28.10
C LYS A 103 -92.15 -52.26 27.44
N GLY A 104 -92.13 -51.91 26.16
CA GLY A 104 -93.32 -51.60 25.38
C GLY A 104 -94.28 -52.79 25.30
N PHE A 105 -93.77 -54.00 25.12
CA PHE A 105 -94.57 -55.22 25.12
C PHE A 105 -95.09 -55.58 26.51
N GLN A 106 -94.24 -55.53 27.54
CA GLN A 106 -94.63 -55.79 28.94
C GLN A 106 -95.74 -54.83 29.42
N SER A 107 -95.81 -53.60 28.89
CA SER A 107 -96.88 -52.66 29.23
C SER A 107 -98.23 -52.96 28.56
N LYS A 108 -98.24 -53.73 27.45
CA LYS A 108 -99.44 -54.02 26.65
C LYS A 108 -100.10 -55.34 27.01
N ILE A 109 -99.37 -56.27 27.61
CA ILE A 109 -99.86 -57.63 27.92
C ILE A 109 -99.97 -57.76 29.46
N PRO A 110 -101.12 -58.22 30.00
CA PRO A 110 -101.32 -58.33 31.45
C PRO A 110 -100.65 -59.57 32.09
N TYR A 111 -100.07 -60.46 31.29
CA TYR A 111 -99.40 -61.69 31.74
C TYR A 111 -97.88 -61.51 31.77
N ARG A 112 -97.17 -62.26 32.61
CA ARG A 112 -95.72 -62.09 32.81
C ARG A 112 -94.85 -63.20 32.24
N SER A 113 -95.41 -64.38 31.98
CA SER A 113 -94.67 -65.56 31.49
C SER A 113 -95.46 -66.32 30.43
N THR A 114 -94.76 -67.06 29.58
CA THR A 114 -95.34 -68.05 28.66
C THR A 114 -96.13 -69.13 29.43
N GLU A 115 -95.65 -69.54 30.59
CA GLU A 115 -96.30 -70.51 31.48
C GLU A 115 -97.67 -70.02 31.96
N GLU A 116 -97.77 -68.74 32.36
CA GLU A 116 -99.04 -68.14 32.79
C GLU A 116 -100.07 -68.05 31.65
N VAL A 117 -99.59 -67.86 30.41
CA VAL A 117 -100.44 -67.83 29.21
C VAL A 117 -100.94 -69.23 28.87
N ASP A 118 -100.08 -70.24 28.98
CA ASP A 118 -100.42 -71.64 28.72
C ASP A 118 -101.41 -72.21 29.75
N ASP A 119 -101.21 -71.89 31.03
CA ASP A 119 -102.16 -72.25 32.10
C ASP A 119 -103.53 -71.64 31.82
N ARG A 120 -103.58 -70.38 31.38
CA ARG A 120 -104.83 -69.70 31.06
C ARG A 120 -105.52 -70.28 29.82
N ILE A 121 -104.75 -70.66 28.80
CA ILE A 121 -105.29 -71.36 27.61
C ILE A 121 -105.90 -72.70 28.05
N ALA A 122 -105.20 -73.48 28.87
CA ALA A 122 -105.68 -74.76 29.37
C ALA A 122 -106.95 -74.62 30.22
N GLU A 123 -107.07 -73.58 31.05
CA GLU A 123 -108.29 -73.27 31.78
C GLU A 123 -109.48 -72.96 30.86
N LEU A 124 -109.26 -72.18 29.81
CA LEU A 124 -110.30 -71.80 28.86
C LEU A 124 -110.72 -72.99 27.98
N GLU A 125 -109.77 -73.82 27.55
CA GLU A 125 -110.04 -75.05 26.79
C GLU A 125 -110.86 -76.05 27.63
N ARG A 126 -110.52 -76.24 28.92
CA ARG A 126 -111.32 -77.05 29.86
C ARG A 126 -112.74 -76.50 30.06
N LYS A 127 -112.91 -75.18 30.12
CA LYS A 127 -114.24 -74.55 30.28
C LYS A 127 -115.11 -74.70 29.03
N ILE A 128 -114.51 -74.72 27.85
CA ILE A 128 -115.21 -75.02 26.59
C ILE A 128 -115.67 -76.48 26.57
N GLU A 129 -114.80 -77.41 26.96
CA GLU A 129 -115.10 -78.84 27.00
C GLU A 129 -116.20 -79.21 28.04
N ALA A 130 -116.28 -78.47 29.14
CA ALA A 130 -117.33 -78.62 30.16
C ALA A 130 -118.73 -78.16 29.71
N GLY A 131 -118.87 -77.55 28.52
CA GLY A 131 -120.15 -77.16 27.93
C GLY A 131 -120.63 -75.77 28.38
N VAL A 132 -120.34 -74.75 27.57
CA VAL A 132 -120.79 -73.36 27.77
C VAL A 132 -121.74 -72.91 26.65
N ARG A 133 -122.43 -71.80 26.88
CA ARG A 133 -123.31 -71.20 25.87
C ARG A 133 -122.49 -70.75 24.65
N ILE A 134 -123.01 -70.98 23.43
CA ILE A 134 -122.34 -70.67 22.14
C ILE A 134 -121.73 -69.25 22.05
N VAL A 135 -122.36 -68.26 22.68
CA VAL A 135 -121.85 -66.87 22.72
C VAL A 135 -120.60 -66.75 23.59
N GLU A 136 -120.55 -67.46 24.72
CA GLU A 136 -119.41 -67.49 25.63
C GLU A 136 -118.28 -68.36 25.08
N GLU A 137 -118.62 -69.48 24.44
CA GLU A 137 -117.66 -70.31 23.70
C GLU A 137 -116.93 -69.50 22.63
N LYS A 138 -117.66 -68.73 21.81
CA LYS A 138 -117.06 -67.86 20.80
C LYS A 138 -116.13 -66.80 21.40
N LYS A 139 -116.48 -66.24 22.57
CA LYS A 139 -115.62 -65.28 23.29
C LYS A 139 -114.37 -65.95 23.85
N MET A 140 -114.49 -67.13 24.45
CA MET A 140 -113.34 -67.89 24.95
C MET A 140 -112.42 -68.35 23.82
N LEU A 141 -112.96 -68.74 22.66
CA LEU A 141 -112.15 -69.06 21.47
C LEU A 141 -111.40 -67.83 20.94
N GLN A 142 -112.02 -66.64 20.97
CA GLN A 142 -111.34 -65.38 20.63
C GLN A 142 -110.23 -65.04 21.64
N GLU A 143 -110.47 -65.26 22.94
CA GLU A 143 -109.48 -65.09 24.01
C GLU A 143 -108.32 -66.08 23.86
N ILE A 144 -108.59 -67.36 23.58
CA ILE A 144 -107.56 -68.38 23.30
C ILE A 144 -106.74 -68.00 22.06
N SER A 145 -107.37 -67.52 20.99
CA SER A 145 -106.65 -67.06 19.79
C SER A 145 -105.74 -65.86 20.08
N LEU A 146 -106.22 -64.92 20.91
CA LEU A 146 -105.42 -63.78 21.38
C LEU A 146 -104.25 -64.23 22.27
N LEU A 147 -104.50 -65.15 23.20
CA LEU A 147 -103.49 -65.71 24.11
C LEU A 147 -102.42 -66.50 23.35
N LYS A 148 -102.82 -67.33 22.37
CA LYS A 148 -101.88 -68.04 21.47
C LYS A 148 -101.01 -67.05 20.69
N ARG A 149 -101.55 -65.91 20.23
CA ARG A 149 -100.76 -64.85 19.58
C ARG A 149 -99.81 -64.17 20.57
N ASN A 150 -100.26 -63.89 21.79
CA ASN A 150 -99.43 -63.29 22.84
C ASN A 150 -98.30 -64.24 23.27
N ARG A 151 -98.53 -65.56 23.29
CA ARG A 151 -97.50 -66.58 23.57
C ARG A 151 -96.33 -66.49 22.61
N LEU A 152 -96.59 -66.44 21.29
CA LEU A 152 -95.53 -66.23 20.31
C LEU A 152 -94.77 -64.91 20.57
N SER A 153 -95.49 -63.85 20.93
CA SER A 153 -94.85 -62.57 21.29
C SER A 153 -93.99 -62.65 22.57
N PHE A 154 -94.29 -63.55 23.51
CA PHE A 154 -93.43 -63.79 24.68
C PHE A 154 -92.17 -64.56 24.34
N GLU A 155 -92.24 -65.56 23.46
CA GLU A 155 -91.05 -66.26 22.95
C GLU A 155 -90.09 -65.27 22.25
N ASP A 156 -90.62 -64.31 21.49
CA ASP A 156 -89.84 -63.22 20.88
C ASP A 156 -89.21 -62.28 21.93
N ILE A 157 -89.92 -62.00 23.04
CA ILE A 157 -89.41 -61.17 24.14
C ILE A 157 -88.30 -61.88 24.91
N ASP A 158 -88.46 -63.18 25.20
CA ASP A 158 -87.44 -63.98 25.86
C ASP A 158 -86.17 -64.05 25.02
N GLN A 159 -86.31 -64.21 23.69
CA GLN A 159 -85.19 -64.08 22.76
C GLN A 159 -84.53 -62.70 22.86
N GLN A 160 -85.31 -61.61 22.82
CA GLN A 160 -84.76 -60.26 23.00
C GLN A 160 -84.07 -60.04 24.35
N GLN A 161 -84.59 -60.63 25.43
CA GLN A 161 -84.00 -60.54 26.76
C GLN A 161 -82.65 -61.28 26.82
N THR A 162 -82.58 -62.49 26.25
CA THR A 162 -81.30 -63.22 26.15
C THR A 162 -80.28 -62.48 25.29
N GLU A 163 -80.71 -61.80 24.23
CA GLU A 163 -79.83 -60.96 23.43
C GLU A 163 -79.35 -59.71 24.17
N ILE A 164 -80.21 -59.06 24.97
CA ILE A 164 -79.82 -57.93 25.83
C ILE A 164 -78.76 -58.38 26.84
N ASP A 165 -78.96 -59.53 27.48
CA ASP A 165 -78.02 -60.03 28.49
C ASP A 165 -76.67 -60.41 27.87
N ARG A 166 -76.67 -60.97 26.65
CA ARG A 166 -75.45 -61.19 25.85
C ARG A 166 -74.75 -59.87 25.49
N GLU A 167 -75.50 -58.89 24.97
CA GLU A 167 -74.93 -57.58 24.61
C GLU A 167 -74.39 -56.83 25.85
N ARG A 168 -75.02 -56.96 27.02
CA ARG A 168 -74.51 -56.41 28.28
C ARG A 168 -73.23 -57.10 28.74
N ALA A 169 -73.15 -58.42 28.61
CA ALA A 169 -71.91 -59.14 28.92
C ALA A 169 -70.75 -58.67 28.01
N ILE A 170 -70.99 -58.55 26.70
CA ILE A 170 -70.01 -58.04 25.74
C ILE A 170 -69.63 -56.59 26.07
N TYR A 171 -70.60 -55.75 26.46
CA TYR A 171 -70.36 -54.37 26.89
C TYR A 171 -69.41 -54.29 28.08
N ASP A 172 -69.67 -55.08 29.12
CA ASP A 172 -68.86 -55.09 30.34
C ASP A 172 -67.46 -55.65 30.09
N GLU A 173 -67.31 -56.63 29.19
CA GLU A 173 -66.01 -57.12 28.73
C GLU A 173 -65.23 -56.04 27.96
N LEU A 174 -65.86 -55.37 26.99
CA LEU A 174 -65.24 -54.27 26.24
C LEU A 174 -64.80 -53.14 27.16
N LYS A 175 -65.63 -52.79 28.15
CA LYS A 175 -65.34 -51.72 29.10
C LYS A 175 -64.15 -52.03 30.00
N LYS A 176 -63.94 -53.30 30.39
CA LYS A 176 -62.76 -53.71 31.18
C LYS A 176 -61.46 -53.63 30.39
N ASN A 177 -61.51 -53.79 29.07
CA ASN A 177 -60.34 -53.71 28.19
C ASN A 177 -59.88 -52.28 27.88
N ILE A 178 -60.62 -51.25 28.32
CA ILE A 178 -60.21 -49.85 28.21
C ILE A 178 -59.29 -49.52 29.38
N ASP A 179 -58.05 -50.01 29.33
CA ASP A 179 -57.07 -49.79 30.38
C ASP A 179 -56.33 -48.45 30.15
N ASP A 180 -56.61 -47.45 31.00
CA ASP A 180 -56.07 -46.08 30.88
C ASP A 180 -54.61 -45.95 31.36
N SER A 181 -54.09 -47.01 31.99
CA SER A 181 -52.77 -47.03 32.64
C SER A 181 -51.63 -46.85 31.63
N GLU A 182 -51.69 -47.54 30.49
CA GLU A 182 -50.64 -47.44 29.46
C GLU A 182 -50.61 -46.06 28.81
N ALA A 183 -51.78 -45.50 28.48
CA ALA A 183 -51.88 -44.16 27.91
C ALA A 183 -51.30 -43.09 28.84
N LYS A 184 -51.53 -43.19 30.15
CA LYS A 184 -50.93 -42.28 31.15
C LYS A 184 -49.42 -42.43 31.21
N LYS A 185 -48.89 -43.66 31.28
CA LYS A 185 -47.44 -43.91 31.28
C LYS A 185 -46.75 -43.37 30.03
N LEU A 186 -47.36 -43.51 28.85
CA LEU A 186 -46.85 -42.94 27.60
C LEU A 186 -46.90 -41.41 27.60
N SER A 187 -47.93 -40.79 28.18
CA SER A 187 -48.02 -39.34 28.34
C SER A 187 -46.95 -38.80 29.29
N ASP A 188 -46.78 -39.42 30.46
CA ASP A 188 -45.78 -39.00 31.44
C ASP A 188 -44.35 -39.14 30.86
N ARG A 189 -44.07 -40.24 30.15
CA ARG A 189 -42.78 -40.43 29.47
C ARG A 189 -42.57 -39.42 28.33
N TYR A 190 -43.63 -39.07 27.60
CA TYR A 190 -43.56 -38.03 26.58
C TYR A 190 -43.21 -36.67 27.18
N GLU A 191 -43.87 -36.27 28.27
CA GLU A 191 -43.62 -34.99 28.93
C GLU A 191 -42.19 -34.90 29.49
N GLN A 192 -41.68 -36.00 30.07
CA GLN A 192 -40.30 -36.08 30.55
C GLN A 192 -39.28 -35.93 29.42
N LEU A 193 -39.47 -36.67 28.31
CA LEU A 193 -38.57 -36.61 27.15
C LEU A 193 -38.66 -35.27 26.42
N ASP A 194 -39.84 -34.65 26.35
CA ASP A 194 -40.02 -33.32 25.74
C ASP A 194 -39.36 -32.23 26.58
N ALA A 195 -39.40 -32.34 27.91
CA ALA A 195 -38.67 -31.46 28.82
C ALA A 195 -37.15 -31.59 28.64
N GLU A 196 -36.62 -32.82 28.64
CA GLU A 196 -35.19 -33.10 28.39
C GLU A 196 -34.78 -32.57 27.00
N PHE A 197 -35.61 -32.79 25.98
CA PHE A 197 -35.35 -32.29 24.63
C PHE A 197 -35.28 -30.77 24.57
N LYS A 198 -36.22 -30.07 25.23
CA LYS A 198 -36.26 -28.60 25.27
C LYS A 198 -35.04 -28.02 25.98
N GLU A 199 -34.59 -28.64 27.07
CA GLU A 199 -33.39 -28.23 27.79
C GLU A 199 -32.13 -28.39 26.92
N ILE A 200 -31.92 -29.59 26.37
CA ILE A 200 -30.78 -29.86 25.47
C ILE A 200 -30.82 -28.91 24.25
N HIS A 201 -31.99 -28.71 23.66
CA HIS A 201 -32.14 -27.82 22.52
C HIS A 201 -31.88 -26.35 22.88
N GLY A 202 -32.37 -25.89 24.03
CA GLY A 202 -32.14 -24.56 24.56
C GLY A 202 -30.65 -24.28 24.82
N ASP A 203 -29.93 -25.24 25.38
CA ASP A 203 -28.50 -25.09 25.63
C ASP A 203 -27.68 -25.13 24.34
N GLN A 204 -28.02 -26.03 23.41
CA GLN A 204 -27.38 -26.07 22.09
C GLN A 204 -27.59 -24.78 21.29
N THR A 205 -28.80 -24.20 21.34
CA THR A 205 -29.10 -22.93 20.65
C THR A 205 -28.32 -21.77 21.26
N LYS A 206 -28.31 -21.62 22.59
CA LYS A 206 -27.47 -20.62 23.29
C LYS A 206 -25.99 -20.77 22.96
N GLN A 207 -25.46 -22.00 23.00
CA GLN A 207 -24.07 -22.28 22.65
C GLN A 207 -23.77 -21.95 21.18
N ARG A 208 -24.70 -22.26 20.26
CA ARG A 208 -24.57 -21.91 18.84
C ARG A 208 -24.57 -20.40 18.64
N GLU A 209 -25.48 -19.67 19.29
CA GLU A 209 -25.52 -18.20 19.23
C GLU A 209 -24.24 -17.57 19.78
N ALA A 210 -23.72 -18.07 20.90
CA ALA A 210 -22.46 -17.61 21.47
C ALA A 210 -21.27 -17.88 20.51
N ARG A 211 -21.24 -19.05 19.86
CA ARG A 211 -20.25 -19.37 18.81
C ARG A 211 -20.36 -18.43 17.62
N ASN A 212 -21.57 -18.24 17.10
CA ASN A 212 -21.80 -17.39 15.93
C ASN A 212 -21.36 -15.95 16.21
N LYS A 213 -21.69 -15.39 17.38
CA LYS A 213 -21.20 -14.06 17.80
C LYS A 213 -19.67 -13.97 17.78
N LEU A 214 -18.95 -14.98 18.27
CA LEU A 214 -17.48 -15.00 18.21
C LEU A 214 -16.95 -15.09 16.77
N TYR A 215 -17.60 -15.88 15.91
CA TYR A 215 -17.21 -15.96 14.49
C TYR A 215 -17.49 -14.66 13.72
N ASP A 216 -18.61 -14.00 14.00
CA ASP A 216 -18.97 -12.71 13.43
C ASP A 216 -17.98 -11.63 13.90
N GLU A 217 -17.66 -11.59 15.20
CA GLU A 217 -16.62 -10.72 15.75
C GLU A 217 -15.26 -10.97 15.10
N ARG A 218 -14.85 -12.22 14.93
CA ARG A 218 -13.60 -12.59 14.24
C ARG A 218 -13.60 -12.10 12.80
N THR A 219 -14.70 -12.29 12.07
CA THR A 219 -14.81 -11.90 10.66
C THR A 219 -14.78 -10.38 10.53
N ARG A 220 -15.48 -9.66 11.42
CA ARG A 220 -15.44 -8.21 11.49
C ARG A 220 -14.04 -7.68 11.78
N LEU A 221 -13.36 -8.22 12.81
CA LEU A 221 -12.00 -7.81 13.16
C LEU A 221 -11.00 -8.12 12.05
N LYS A 222 -11.16 -9.25 11.36
CA LYS A 222 -10.35 -9.57 10.18
C LYS A 222 -10.56 -8.54 9.07
N GLY A 223 -11.82 -8.19 8.76
CA GLY A 223 -12.14 -7.17 7.76
C GLY A 223 -11.49 -5.83 8.08
N LEU A 224 -11.60 -5.37 9.33
CA LEU A 224 -10.94 -4.13 9.79
C LEU A 224 -9.41 -4.22 9.68
N LEU A 225 -8.83 -5.35 10.03
CA LEU A 225 -7.39 -5.57 9.92
C LEU A 225 -6.92 -5.54 8.46
N ASP A 226 -7.66 -6.20 7.56
CA ASP A 226 -7.38 -6.20 6.12
C ASP A 226 -7.51 -4.77 5.53
N GLU A 227 -8.51 -3.99 5.95
CA GLU A 227 -8.66 -2.58 5.58
C GLU A 227 -7.47 -1.72 6.01
N GLU A 228 -7.00 -1.87 7.25
CA GLU A 228 -5.85 -1.10 7.77
C GLU A 228 -4.54 -1.51 7.10
N TYR A 229 -4.33 -2.81 6.85
CA TYR A 229 -3.18 -3.26 6.05
C TYR A 229 -3.22 -2.74 4.62
N ASN A 230 -4.42 -2.66 4.00
CA ASN A 230 -4.58 -2.06 2.68
C ASN A 230 -4.29 -0.55 2.69
N LYS A 231 -4.73 0.19 3.72
CA LYS A 231 -4.35 1.61 3.92
C LYS A 231 -2.84 1.77 4.08
N LEU A 232 -2.20 0.92 4.87
CA LEU A 232 -0.75 0.95 5.05
C LEU A 232 0.00 0.66 3.75
N ARG A 233 -0.47 -0.31 2.97
CA ARG A 233 0.11 -0.67 1.67
C ARG A 233 -0.04 0.47 0.66
N THR A 234 -1.25 1.01 0.52
CA THR A 234 -1.53 2.12 -0.40
C THR A 234 -0.72 3.37 -0.04
N LEU A 235 -0.64 3.75 1.24
CA LEU A 235 0.21 4.86 1.68
C LEU A 235 1.70 4.64 1.35
N ARG A 236 2.22 3.43 1.57
CA ARG A 236 3.62 3.11 1.22
C ARG A 236 3.87 3.13 -0.27
N ASP A 237 2.92 2.62 -1.07
CA ASP A 237 3.02 2.60 -2.53
C ASP A 237 2.92 4.03 -3.10
N GLU A 238 2.03 4.87 -2.59
CA GLU A 238 1.91 6.29 -2.94
C GLU A 238 3.17 7.07 -2.57
N HIS A 239 3.67 6.88 -1.34
CA HIS A 239 4.91 7.54 -0.92
C HIS A 239 6.11 7.08 -1.76
N ARG A 240 6.20 5.80 -2.13
CA ARG A 240 7.25 5.30 -3.02
C ARG A 240 7.14 5.94 -4.41
N LYS A 241 5.95 5.98 -5.01
CA LYS A 241 5.73 6.62 -6.32
C LYS A 241 6.12 8.10 -6.30
N ASN A 242 5.65 8.84 -5.30
CA ASN A 242 5.98 10.26 -5.14
C ASN A 242 7.49 10.48 -4.95
N ASN A 243 8.16 9.61 -4.18
CA ASN A 243 9.62 9.64 -4.02
C ASN A 243 10.34 9.37 -5.35
N ASP A 244 9.95 8.30 -6.05
CA ASP A 244 10.57 7.89 -7.30
C ASP A 244 10.43 8.98 -8.37
N GLU A 245 9.26 9.62 -8.46
CA GLU A 245 8.99 10.75 -9.35
C GLU A 245 9.85 11.98 -8.97
N TYR A 246 9.94 12.31 -7.68
CA TYR A 246 10.78 13.41 -7.20
C TYR A 246 12.26 13.17 -7.50
N TYR A 247 12.80 11.98 -7.21
CA TYR A 247 14.19 11.67 -7.47
C TYR A 247 14.49 11.47 -8.97
N ALA A 248 13.53 11.01 -9.77
CA ALA A 248 13.63 11.01 -11.23
C ALA A 248 13.74 12.44 -11.76
N PHE A 249 12.93 13.36 -11.26
CA PHE A 249 13.04 14.78 -11.60
C PHE A 249 14.40 15.37 -11.19
N VAL A 250 14.86 15.12 -9.96
CA VAL A 250 16.16 15.61 -9.49
C VAL A 250 17.31 15.06 -10.34
N ARG A 251 17.25 13.80 -10.79
CA ARG A 251 18.23 13.23 -11.72
C ARG A 251 18.22 13.95 -13.07
N LYS A 252 17.04 14.13 -13.68
CA LYS A 252 16.88 14.89 -14.93
C LYS A 252 17.41 16.32 -14.80
N LEU A 253 17.16 16.99 -13.68
CA LEU A 253 17.68 18.33 -13.43
C LEU A 253 19.22 18.37 -13.29
N ARG A 254 19.82 17.34 -12.68
CA ARG A 254 21.29 17.21 -12.60
C ARG A 254 21.91 16.94 -13.95
N GLU A 255 21.32 16.05 -14.74
CA GLU A 255 21.75 15.75 -16.12
C GLU A 255 21.66 17.01 -16.97
N TYR A 256 20.53 17.72 -16.94
CA TYR A 256 20.36 18.99 -17.63
C TYR A 256 21.41 20.04 -17.26
N LYS A 257 21.71 20.22 -15.97
CA LYS A 257 22.75 21.16 -15.53
C LYS A 257 24.14 20.75 -15.98
N LYS A 258 24.45 19.44 -15.98
CA LYS A 258 25.72 18.92 -16.49
C LYS A 258 25.85 19.17 -17.98
N GLU A 259 24.81 18.88 -18.76
CA GLU A 259 24.79 19.17 -20.21
C GLU A 259 25.01 20.66 -20.48
N GLN A 260 24.34 21.55 -19.74
CA GLN A 260 24.57 22.99 -19.86
C GLN A 260 26.00 23.40 -19.49
N GLU A 261 26.56 22.85 -18.42
CA GLU A 261 27.93 23.17 -18.00
C GLU A 261 28.95 22.67 -19.03
N GLN A 262 28.77 21.47 -19.59
CA GLN A 262 29.63 20.94 -20.65
C GLN A 262 29.53 21.79 -21.91
N LEU A 263 28.31 22.15 -22.35
CA LEU A 263 28.12 23.04 -23.49
C LEU A 263 28.80 24.40 -23.28
N ARG A 264 28.73 24.97 -22.08
CA ARG A 264 29.43 26.22 -21.74
C ARG A 264 30.94 26.06 -21.75
N LYS A 265 31.49 24.96 -21.22
CA LYS A 265 32.93 24.69 -21.26
C LYS A 265 33.44 24.56 -22.69
N VAL A 266 32.74 23.81 -23.53
CA VAL A 266 33.07 23.68 -24.95
C VAL A 266 33.05 25.04 -25.65
N GLN A 267 32.05 25.88 -25.36
CA GLN A 267 32.00 27.26 -25.90
C GLN A 267 33.17 28.12 -25.42
N GLU A 268 33.47 28.12 -24.11
CA GLU A 268 34.59 28.89 -23.54
C GLU A 268 35.96 28.40 -24.04
N GLU A 269 36.13 27.09 -24.25
CA GLU A 269 37.34 26.52 -24.84
C GLU A 269 37.48 26.94 -26.31
N ASN A 270 36.41 26.86 -27.09
CA ASN A 270 36.39 27.33 -28.48
C ASN A 270 36.69 28.83 -28.57
N GLU A 271 36.13 29.66 -27.68
CA GLU A 271 36.42 31.11 -27.62
C GLU A 271 37.89 31.38 -27.28
N LYS A 272 38.44 30.71 -26.25
CA LYS A 272 39.86 30.84 -25.88
C LYS A 272 40.80 30.41 -27.00
N ARG A 273 40.46 29.34 -27.72
CA ARG A 273 41.23 28.87 -28.88
C ARG A 273 41.20 29.90 -30.01
N GLN A 274 40.02 30.46 -30.31
CA GLN A 274 39.90 31.54 -31.29
C GLN A 274 40.67 32.81 -30.88
N GLU A 275 40.67 33.17 -29.60
CA GLU A 275 41.45 34.28 -29.07
C GLU A 275 42.95 34.01 -29.17
N ALA A 276 43.42 32.81 -28.82
CA ALA A 276 44.81 32.41 -28.97
C ALA A 276 45.26 32.48 -30.45
N ALA A 277 44.45 31.97 -31.37
CA ALA A 277 44.71 32.07 -32.81
C ALA A 277 44.78 33.55 -33.28
N LYS A 278 43.90 34.43 -32.77
CA LYS A 278 43.95 35.87 -33.06
C LYS A 278 45.22 36.52 -32.51
N GLN A 279 45.61 36.20 -31.27
CA GLN A 279 46.83 36.72 -30.65
C GLN A 279 48.08 36.29 -31.41
N GLU A 280 48.16 35.04 -31.87
CA GLU A 280 49.27 34.56 -32.70
C GLU A 280 49.36 35.32 -34.03
N LEU A 281 48.23 35.64 -34.64
CA LEU A 281 48.17 36.45 -35.86
C LEU A 281 48.62 37.89 -35.58
N GLU A 282 48.15 38.50 -34.49
CA GLU A 282 48.55 39.86 -34.10
C GLU A 282 50.06 39.94 -33.80
N LEU A 283 50.60 38.98 -33.04
CA LEU A 283 52.05 38.90 -32.76
C LEU A 283 52.86 38.71 -34.03
N ALA A 284 52.39 37.87 -34.97
CA ALA A 284 53.04 37.71 -36.27
C ALA A 284 52.90 38.95 -37.17
N SER A 285 51.91 39.81 -36.90
CA SER A 285 51.71 41.07 -37.61
C SER A 285 52.55 42.23 -37.08
N LEU A 286 53.22 42.07 -35.93
CA LEU A 286 54.19 43.05 -35.45
C LEU A 286 55.34 43.20 -36.46
N PRO A 287 55.81 44.43 -36.74
CA PRO A 287 56.91 44.64 -37.66
C PRO A 287 58.17 43.88 -37.22
N ALA A 288 58.73 43.07 -38.11
CA ALA A 288 60.00 42.39 -37.85
C ALA A 288 61.12 43.41 -37.57
N PHE A 289 62.07 43.04 -36.71
CA PHE A 289 63.22 43.87 -36.34
C PHE A 289 62.92 45.18 -35.59
N GLU A 290 61.71 45.40 -35.07
CA GLU A 290 61.38 46.61 -34.28
C GLU A 290 62.31 46.80 -33.08
N ASN A 291 62.57 45.73 -32.31
CA ASN A 291 63.50 45.76 -31.18
C ASN A 291 64.94 46.10 -31.62
N GLU A 292 65.38 45.57 -32.75
CA GLU A 292 66.73 45.80 -33.28
C GLU A 292 66.88 47.24 -33.81
N ILE A 293 65.84 47.81 -34.41
CA ILE A 293 65.78 49.21 -34.85
C ILE A 293 65.79 50.14 -33.63
N ALA A 294 64.96 49.86 -32.61
CA ALA A 294 64.93 50.64 -31.37
C ALA A 294 66.27 50.56 -30.62
N LEU A 295 66.92 49.40 -30.63
CA LEU A 295 68.22 49.19 -30.01
C LEU A 295 69.33 49.89 -30.82
N CYS A 296 69.27 49.93 -32.15
CA CYS A 296 70.13 50.79 -32.97
C CYS A 296 69.97 52.27 -32.59
N ASP A 297 68.74 52.75 -32.41
CA ASP A 297 68.47 54.14 -32.04
C ASP A 297 68.94 54.47 -30.63
N ASN A 298 68.69 53.59 -29.66
CA ASN A 298 69.19 53.73 -28.29
C ASN A 298 70.73 53.74 -28.24
N LEU A 299 71.40 52.91 -29.04
CA LEU A 299 72.86 52.88 -29.14
C LEU A 299 73.42 54.13 -29.82
N VAL A 300 72.74 54.67 -30.85
CA VAL A 300 73.12 55.94 -31.48
C VAL A 300 73.02 57.08 -30.47
N ILE A 301 71.91 57.20 -29.74
CA ILE A 301 71.73 58.22 -28.69
C ILE A 301 72.78 58.08 -27.59
N PHE A 302 73.05 56.84 -27.15
CA PHE A 302 74.05 56.55 -26.14
C PHE A 302 75.46 56.95 -26.61
N LEU A 303 75.85 56.63 -27.84
CA LEU A 303 77.14 57.02 -28.40
C LEU A 303 77.25 58.54 -28.65
N GLU A 304 76.16 59.20 -29.05
CA GLU A 304 76.10 60.66 -29.21
C GLU A 304 76.20 61.41 -27.87
N SER A 305 75.78 60.79 -26.76
CA SER A 305 75.96 61.35 -25.41
C SER A 305 77.44 61.45 -24.98
N PHE A 306 78.32 60.60 -25.53
CA PHE A 306 79.76 60.68 -25.26
C PHE A 306 80.47 61.75 -26.11
N THR A 307 80.00 62.02 -27.33
CA THR A 307 80.60 63.02 -28.24
C THR A 307 80.13 64.44 -27.98
N SER A 308 78.92 64.63 -27.44
CA SER A 308 78.37 65.95 -27.10
C SER A 308 78.76 66.44 -25.69
N SER A 309 79.75 65.80 -25.05
CA SER A 309 80.24 66.16 -23.69
C SER A 309 81.16 67.41 -23.69
N GLY A 310 80.65 68.49 -24.27
CA GLY A 310 81.20 69.84 -24.28
C GLY A 310 80.18 70.90 -23.89
N ALA A 311 79.24 70.62 -22.99
CA ALA A 311 78.46 71.62 -22.27
C ALA A 311 78.01 71.05 -20.91
N LYS A 312 78.38 71.71 -19.82
CA LYS A 312 77.91 71.37 -18.47
C LYS A 312 76.42 71.63 -18.35
N SER A 313 75.75 70.80 -17.55
CA SER A 313 74.62 71.20 -16.71
C SER A 313 74.75 70.49 -15.37
N ASP A 314 75.10 71.26 -14.35
CA ASP A 314 74.73 70.97 -12.96
C ASP A 314 73.19 70.98 -12.85
N THR A 315 72.67 70.34 -11.79
CA THR A 315 71.26 70.28 -11.35
C THR A 315 70.31 69.54 -12.31
N ILE A 316 69.62 68.49 -11.87
CA ILE A 316 68.39 68.56 -11.08
C ILE A 316 68.39 67.53 -9.94
N SER A 317 68.21 68.08 -8.74
CA SER A 317 67.62 67.45 -7.57
C SER A 317 66.14 67.12 -7.80
N GLY A 318 65.69 65.93 -7.39
CA GLY A 318 64.39 65.73 -6.74
C GLY A 318 63.10 65.91 -7.57
N GLY A 319 62.30 64.85 -7.61
CA GLY A 319 60.89 64.85 -8.00
C GLY A 319 60.46 63.40 -8.26
N ASN A 320 60.05 62.63 -7.26
CA ASN A 320 58.67 62.57 -6.78
C ASN A 320 57.64 62.76 -7.90
N VAL A 321 57.21 61.62 -8.44
CA VAL A 321 55.86 61.41 -8.98
C VAL A 321 55.32 60.25 -8.13
N ASN A 322 54.80 60.56 -6.95
CA ASN A 322 53.36 60.64 -6.69
C ASN A 322 52.53 59.70 -7.57
N GLU A 323 51.96 58.71 -6.89
CA GLU A 323 50.53 58.42 -6.95
C GLU A 323 49.98 58.15 -8.35
N ILE A 324 50.03 56.87 -8.75
CA ILE A 324 48.90 56.35 -9.52
C ILE A 324 47.82 56.03 -8.50
N GLU A 325 46.84 56.91 -8.53
CA GLU A 325 45.63 56.90 -7.76
C GLU A 325 44.92 55.55 -7.82
N ASN A 326 44.32 55.22 -6.68
CA ASN A 326 43.32 54.20 -6.50
C ASN A 326 42.24 54.30 -7.57
N ALA A 327 42.21 53.31 -8.48
CA ALA A 327 41.06 52.98 -9.29
C ALA A 327 40.78 51.47 -9.17
N PHE A 328 40.46 51.01 -7.96
CA PHE A 328 39.69 49.78 -7.75
C PHE A 328 38.85 49.92 -6.48
N GLU A 329 37.80 50.72 -6.63
CA GLU A 329 36.72 50.85 -5.67
C GLU A 329 35.87 49.57 -5.74
N GLY A 330 36.11 48.64 -4.81
CA GLY A 330 35.23 47.47 -4.64
C GLY A 330 35.92 46.13 -4.40
N MET A 331 36.80 46.01 -3.40
CA MET A 331 37.07 44.70 -2.80
C MET A 331 37.11 44.79 -1.28
N VAL A 332 36.00 44.40 -0.66
CA VAL A 332 35.85 44.26 0.79
C VAL A 332 36.66 43.04 1.23
N ILE A 333 37.90 43.26 1.65
CA ILE A 333 38.69 42.25 2.35
C ILE A 333 38.31 42.32 3.83
N LYS A 334 37.47 41.35 4.25
CA LYS A 334 37.16 41.09 5.65
C LYS A 334 38.46 40.74 6.39
N LYS A 335 38.84 41.58 7.35
CA LYS A 335 39.74 41.21 8.46
C LYS A 335 39.18 39.96 9.16
N ARG A 336 40.00 38.92 9.28
CA ARG A 336 39.90 37.94 10.36
C ARG A 336 41.17 38.07 11.18
N ASP A 337 40.98 38.40 12.44
CA ASP A 337 41.99 38.36 13.46
C ASP A 337 42.38 36.91 13.75
N ASP A 338 43.69 36.73 13.92
CA ASP A 338 44.42 35.96 14.93
C ASP A 338 43.83 34.64 15.43
N ASP A 339 44.66 33.58 15.31
CA ASP A 339 45.16 32.90 16.51
C ASP A 339 46.45 32.11 16.22
N VAL A 340 47.54 32.67 16.74
CA VAL A 340 48.58 32.02 17.55
C VAL A 340 48.80 30.51 17.33
N PHE A 341 49.92 30.13 16.69
CA PHE A 341 50.64 28.94 17.12
C PHE A 341 52.16 29.16 17.11
N PHE A 342 52.67 29.31 18.32
CA PHE A 342 54.03 29.56 18.72
C PHE A 342 54.82 28.23 18.78
N ALA A 343 55.88 28.11 17.99
CA ALA A 343 57.09 27.32 18.27
C ALA A 343 58.14 27.73 17.21
N GLY A 344 59.34 28.21 17.49
CA GLY A 344 60.16 28.10 18.69
C GLY A 344 61.51 27.52 18.29
N GLY A 345 62.50 28.39 18.08
CA GLY A 345 63.94 28.06 18.09
C GLY A 345 64.56 27.59 16.77
N ASN A 346 65.85 27.74 16.49
CA ASN A 346 66.96 28.48 17.11
C ASN A 346 68.20 28.21 16.24
N LYS A 347 69.00 29.21 15.84
CA LYS A 347 70.46 29.31 16.12
C LYS A 347 71.22 30.31 15.22
N LYS A 348 72.00 31.11 15.95
CA LYS A 348 72.97 32.15 15.57
C LYS A 348 74.16 31.64 14.74
N LYS A 349 74.76 32.54 13.96
CA LYS A 349 76.18 32.92 14.11
C LYS A 349 76.51 34.25 13.41
N GLN A 350 77.08 35.18 14.18
CA GLN A 350 77.76 36.40 13.74
C GLN A 350 79.04 36.06 12.96
N ASN A 351 79.47 36.91 12.02
CA ASN A 351 80.66 37.73 12.25
C ASN A 351 80.82 38.92 11.28
N LYS A 352 81.51 39.93 11.79
CA LYS A 352 81.75 41.28 11.25
C LYS A 352 82.96 41.37 10.31
N ASN A 353 82.91 42.41 9.47
CA ASN A 353 83.98 43.32 9.01
C ASN A 353 85.16 42.79 8.17
N LYS A 354 85.40 43.45 7.02
CA LYS A 354 86.54 44.39 6.83
C LYS A 354 86.39 45.22 5.53
N GLU A 355 86.09 46.49 5.76
CA GLU A 355 86.60 47.77 5.21
C GLU A 355 87.81 47.80 4.22
N PRO A 356 88.16 48.98 3.65
CA PRO A 356 88.14 49.28 2.21
C PRO A 356 89.56 49.52 1.63
N ALA A 357 89.67 49.73 0.32
CA ALA A 357 90.86 50.37 -0.25
C ALA A 357 90.48 51.23 -1.46
N ALA A 358 90.76 52.52 -1.33
CA ALA A 358 90.52 53.56 -2.32
C ALA A 358 91.77 53.83 -3.18
N LYS A 359 91.50 54.48 -4.32
CA LYS A 359 92.42 55.18 -5.25
C LYS A 359 93.10 54.24 -6.25
N GLU A 360 93.16 54.56 -7.55
CA GLU A 360 93.59 55.85 -8.08
C GLU A 360 93.14 56.03 -9.56
N ASN A 361 92.70 57.25 -9.90
CA ASN A 361 92.41 57.67 -11.26
C ASN A 361 93.71 57.80 -12.08
N LYS A 362 93.79 57.10 -13.21
CA LYS A 362 94.60 57.51 -14.35
C LYS A 362 93.73 57.50 -15.60
N LYS A 363 93.64 58.67 -16.24
CA LYS A 363 92.97 58.88 -17.52
C LYS A 363 93.59 57.96 -18.55
N SER A 364 92.87 56.91 -18.94
CA SER A 364 93.08 56.20 -20.20
C SER A 364 91.91 56.55 -21.11
N ASP A 365 92.23 56.73 -22.38
CA ASP A 365 91.33 57.09 -23.48
C ASP A 365 90.38 55.93 -23.88
N ALA A 366 89.98 55.12 -22.88
CA ALA A 366 89.24 53.87 -23.01
C ALA A 366 87.81 54.06 -22.52
N LEU A 367 86.84 53.84 -23.41
CA LEU A 367 85.42 54.00 -23.10
C LEU A 367 84.97 52.85 -22.17
N LYS A 368 84.45 53.19 -20.98
CA LYS A 368 83.87 52.18 -20.07
C LYS A 368 82.40 51.98 -20.41
N LEU A 369 82.12 51.07 -21.33
CA LEU A 369 80.77 50.69 -21.73
C LEU A 369 80.18 49.69 -20.72
N PRO A 370 78.93 49.90 -20.23
CA PRO A 370 78.22 48.91 -19.44
C PRO A 370 78.07 47.58 -20.20
N LEU A 371 78.20 46.44 -19.51
CA LEU A 371 78.15 45.11 -20.13
C LEU A 371 76.88 44.89 -20.97
N ALA A 372 75.73 45.36 -20.51
CA ALA A 372 74.46 45.30 -21.25
C ALA A 372 74.50 46.06 -22.59
N THR A 373 75.22 47.19 -22.66
CA THR A 373 75.39 47.92 -23.92
C THR A 373 76.32 47.18 -24.88
N MET A 374 77.28 46.41 -24.36
CA MET A 374 78.16 45.57 -25.16
C MET A 374 77.38 44.42 -25.81
N GLU A 375 76.52 43.74 -25.05
CA GLU A 375 75.61 42.69 -25.55
C GLU A 375 74.74 43.23 -26.70
N ASN A 376 74.15 44.41 -26.52
CA ASN A 376 73.39 45.13 -27.55
C ASN A 376 74.18 45.37 -28.86
N PHE A 377 75.48 45.69 -28.79
CA PHE A 377 76.34 45.81 -29.97
C PHE A 377 76.63 44.46 -30.65
N PHE A 378 76.75 43.39 -29.86
CA PHE A 378 76.91 42.03 -30.39
C PHE A 378 75.65 41.55 -31.11
N ASP A 379 74.47 41.85 -30.58
CA ASP A 379 73.18 41.49 -31.18
C ASP A 379 72.98 42.16 -32.55
N ILE A 380 73.33 43.44 -32.68
CA ILE A 380 73.30 44.16 -33.97
C ILE A 380 74.50 43.81 -34.88
N LYS A 381 75.49 43.08 -34.35
CA LYS A 381 76.75 42.69 -35.02
C LYS A 381 77.59 43.90 -35.46
N VAL A 382 77.65 44.94 -34.63
CA VAL A 382 78.49 46.13 -34.85
C VAL A 382 79.66 46.12 -33.89
N THR A 383 80.84 46.50 -34.38
CA THR A 383 82.06 46.53 -33.58
C THR A 383 81.95 47.57 -32.46
N VAL A 384 82.16 47.13 -31.22
CA VAL A 384 82.18 48.01 -30.06
C VAL A 384 83.30 49.06 -30.21
N PRO A 385 83.00 50.37 -30.11
CA PRO A 385 84.03 51.40 -30.09
C PRO A 385 84.80 51.33 -28.77
N THR A 386 86.08 50.99 -28.83
CA THR A 386 86.94 50.91 -27.63
C THR A 386 87.61 52.25 -27.31
N LYS A 387 87.59 53.18 -28.27
CA LYS A 387 88.21 54.51 -28.20
C LYS A 387 87.23 55.61 -28.65
N ILE A 388 87.40 56.82 -28.13
CA ILE A 388 86.54 57.99 -28.43
C ILE A 388 86.58 58.36 -29.93
N SER A 389 87.73 58.18 -30.59
CA SER A 389 87.90 58.46 -32.02
C SER A 389 87.13 57.51 -32.95
N GLU A 390 86.70 56.35 -32.45
CA GLU A 390 86.01 55.32 -33.23
C GLU A 390 84.47 55.49 -33.22
N ILE A 391 83.95 56.34 -32.32
CA ILE A 391 82.53 56.63 -32.17
C ILE A 391 81.84 57.13 -33.46
N PRO A 392 82.38 58.09 -34.23
CA PRO A 392 81.70 58.56 -35.45
C PRO A 392 81.60 57.46 -36.52
N ALA A 393 82.61 56.58 -36.61
CA ALA A 393 82.60 55.45 -37.53
C ALA A 393 81.61 54.35 -37.09
N THR A 394 81.44 54.12 -35.79
CA THR A 394 80.44 53.18 -35.29
C THR A 394 79.02 53.72 -35.41
N ILE A 395 78.79 55.03 -35.24
CA ILE A 395 77.49 55.66 -35.51
C ILE A 395 77.06 55.50 -36.97
N GLN A 396 77.99 55.66 -37.93
CA GLN A 396 77.70 55.42 -39.35
C GLN A 396 77.32 53.96 -39.61
N LYS A 397 78.09 53.00 -39.07
CA LYS A 397 77.78 51.57 -39.18
C LYS A 397 76.45 51.19 -38.54
N LEU A 398 76.07 51.80 -37.41
CA LEU A 398 74.75 51.61 -36.80
C LEU A 398 73.63 52.16 -37.68
N LYS A 399 73.82 53.32 -38.31
CA LYS A 399 72.84 53.91 -39.25
C LYS A 399 72.68 53.05 -40.51
N GLU A 400 73.77 52.54 -41.07
CA GLU A 400 73.73 51.58 -42.20
C GLU A 400 73.00 50.28 -41.82
N ARG A 401 73.25 49.76 -40.61
CA ARG A 401 72.58 48.56 -40.12
C ARG A 401 71.08 48.80 -39.86
N LYS A 402 70.72 49.99 -39.35
CA LYS A 402 69.33 50.42 -39.20
C LYS A 402 68.61 50.46 -40.55
N GLU A 403 69.22 51.04 -41.59
CA GLU A 403 68.65 51.06 -42.94
C GLU A 403 68.50 49.66 -43.54
N TYR A 404 69.44 48.76 -43.26
CA TYR A 404 69.32 47.35 -43.64
C TYR A 404 68.11 46.69 -42.97
N PHE A 405 67.91 46.89 -41.66
CA PHE A 405 66.78 46.34 -40.94
C PHE A 405 65.44 46.92 -41.43
N ILE A 406 65.37 48.22 -41.74
CA ILE A 406 64.17 48.85 -42.31
C ILE A 406 63.82 48.28 -43.70
N LYS A 407 64.84 48.01 -44.55
CA LYS A 407 64.61 47.44 -45.89
C LYS A 407 64.19 45.97 -45.86
N GLU A 408 64.68 45.20 -44.90
CA GLU A 408 64.40 43.77 -44.78
C GLU A 408 63.15 43.48 -43.91
N GLN A 409 62.72 44.43 -43.10
CA GLN A 409 61.51 44.40 -42.26
C GLN A 409 60.23 43.93 -42.99
N PRO A 410 59.83 44.48 -44.16
CA PRO A 410 58.58 44.04 -44.81
C PRO A 410 58.63 42.57 -45.25
N LYS A 411 59.76 42.11 -45.79
CA LYS A 411 59.91 40.72 -46.27
C LYS A 411 59.84 39.70 -45.14
N VAL A 412 60.50 40.00 -44.02
CA VAL A 412 60.50 39.10 -42.86
C VAL A 412 59.16 39.15 -42.13
N THR A 413 58.50 40.30 -42.08
CA THR A 413 57.13 40.43 -41.54
C THR A 413 56.14 39.61 -42.37
N GLU A 414 56.18 39.68 -43.71
CA GLU A 414 55.33 38.86 -44.58
C GLU A 414 55.62 37.36 -44.45
N ALA A 415 56.90 36.97 -44.32
CA ALA A 415 57.27 35.57 -44.11
C ALA A 415 56.80 35.05 -42.74
N ASN A 416 56.84 35.89 -41.70
CA ASN A 416 56.34 35.55 -40.37
C ASN A 416 54.81 35.46 -40.33
N LYS A 417 54.11 36.39 -40.99
CA LYS A 417 52.65 36.34 -41.18
C LYS A 417 52.22 35.05 -41.88
N LYS A 418 52.85 34.70 -43.00
CA LYS A 418 52.54 33.45 -43.73
C LYS A 418 52.79 32.20 -42.88
N LYS A 419 53.89 32.15 -42.14
CA LYS A 419 54.18 31.04 -41.21
C LYS A 419 53.16 30.94 -40.08
N ALA A 420 52.66 32.07 -39.58
CA ALA A 420 51.61 32.10 -38.56
C ALA A 420 50.26 31.67 -39.13
N GLU A 421 49.88 32.16 -40.31
CA GLU A 421 48.67 31.75 -41.03
C GLU A 421 48.66 30.25 -41.35
N GLU A 422 49.80 29.70 -41.81
CA GLU A 422 49.95 28.26 -42.07
C GLU A 422 49.83 27.42 -40.78
N ARG A 423 50.37 27.90 -39.66
CA ARG A 423 50.23 27.22 -38.35
C ARG A 423 48.79 27.28 -37.85
N ILE A 424 48.13 28.42 -37.94
CA ILE A 424 46.72 28.57 -37.56
C ILE A 424 45.84 27.68 -38.43
N GLN A 425 46.08 27.61 -39.75
CA GLN A 425 45.35 26.70 -40.64
C GLN A 425 45.60 25.23 -40.32
N ALA A 426 46.81 24.85 -39.90
CA ALA A 426 47.09 23.49 -39.45
C ALA A 426 46.37 23.16 -38.13
N LEU A 427 46.32 24.11 -37.19
CA LEU A 427 45.59 23.96 -35.93
C LEU A 427 44.07 23.85 -36.14
N LEU A 428 43.50 24.68 -37.02
CA LEU A 428 42.07 24.62 -37.36
C LEU A 428 41.68 23.32 -38.08
N LYS A 429 42.57 22.78 -38.94
CA LYS A 429 42.32 21.49 -39.60
C LYS A 429 42.41 20.31 -38.64
N ALA A 430 43.38 20.31 -37.72
CA ALA A 430 43.46 19.31 -36.66
C ALA A 430 42.21 19.37 -35.75
N GLU A 431 41.70 20.58 -35.48
CA GLU A 431 40.48 20.78 -34.70
C GLU A 431 39.20 20.32 -35.42
N GLU A 432 39.10 20.47 -36.75
CA GLU A 432 38.02 19.89 -37.53
C GLU A 432 38.06 18.35 -37.58
N GLU A 433 39.21 17.75 -37.35
CA GLU A 433 39.39 16.30 -37.25
C GLU A 433 39.05 15.82 -35.83
N GLU A 434 39.54 16.48 -34.77
CA GLU A 434 39.19 16.17 -33.37
C GLU A 434 37.69 16.33 -33.08
N ASN A 435 37.05 17.42 -33.55
CA ASN A 435 35.61 17.61 -33.37
C ASN A 435 34.77 16.56 -34.13
N LYS A 436 35.27 16.01 -35.24
CA LYS A 436 34.58 14.92 -35.96
C LYS A 436 34.74 13.58 -35.26
N GLU A 437 35.88 13.33 -34.64
CA GLU A 437 36.12 12.13 -33.83
C GLU A 437 35.34 12.13 -32.51
N GLU A 438 35.09 13.29 -31.91
CA GLU A 438 34.24 13.42 -30.71
C GLU A 438 32.73 13.35 -31.02
N GLU A 439 32.30 13.68 -32.25
CA GLU A 439 30.89 13.58 -32.69
C GLU A 439 30.49 12.18 -33.23
N SER A 440 31.45 11.32 -33.59
CA SER A 440 31.23 9.95 -34.09
C SER A 440 31.34 8.88 -33.01
#